data_AF-A0A2A5HLI7-F1
#
_entry.id   AF-A0A2A5HLI7-F1
#
_cell.length_a   1.000
_cell.length_b   1.000
_cell.length_c   1.000
_cell.angle_alpha   90.00
_cell.angle_beta   90.00
_cell.angle_gamma   90.00
#
_symmetry.space_group_name_H-M   'P 1'
#
loop_
_entity.id
_entity.type
_entity.pdbx_description
1 polymer ?
#
loop_
_entity_poly.entity_id
_entity_poly.type
_entity_poly.pdbx_seq_one_letter_code
_entity_poly.pdbx_strand_id
1 'polypeptide(L)'
;MNCQHKKSATPNKPPIEIRLQVLGAINAVEGRTIRERVKRVSERVFTDFNTQLQYRFTWRTISTWLYRYKKNGLTTMENKTRADKHEHRKV
;
A
#
# COMPACT_ATOMS: atom_id res chain seq x y z
N MET A 1 31.23 -16.84 12.60
CA MET A 1 29.93 -16.24 12.96
C MET A 1 29.59 -15.17 11.93
N ASN A 2 28.78 -15.50 10.93
CA ASN A 2 28.47 -14.59 9.81
C ASN A 2 27.13 -13.90 10.07
N CYS A 3 27.15 -12.75 10.75
CA CYS A 3 25.98 -11.90 10.93
C CYS A 3 25.76 -11.05 9.68
N GLN A 4 25.07 -11.63 8.68
CA GLN A 4 24.61 -10.88 7.52
C GLN A 4 23.56 -9.86 7.97
N HIS A 5 23.96 -8.59 8.04
CA HIS A 5 23.03 -7.47 8.08
C HIS A 5 22.32 -7.41 6.73
N LYS A 6 21.14 -8.05 6.62
CA LYS A 6 20.25 -7.85 5.47
C LYS A 6 19.79 -6.40 5.49
N LYS A 7 20.45 -5.54 4.72
CA LYS A 7 19.91 -4.23 4.34
C LYS A 7 18.66 -4.50 3.52
N SER A 8 17.50 -4.46 4.18
CA SER A 8 16.20 -4.61 3.55
C SER A 8 15.97 -3.39 2.65
N ALA A 9 16.31 -3.51 1.37
CA ALA A 9 15.92 -2.56 0.35
C ALA A 9 14.39 -2.57 0.32
N THR A 10 13.75 -1.58 0.94
CA THR A 10 12.32 -1.42 0.82
C THR A 10 12.03 -1.14 -0.65
N PRO A 11 11.24 -1.97 -1.35
CA PRO A 11 10.77 -1.58 -2.66
C PRO A 11 10.01 -0.27 -2.45
N ASN A 12 10.40 0.78 -3.19
CA ASN A 12 9.80 2.12 -3.10
C ASN A 12 8.27 2.14 -3.28
N LYS A 13 7.67 1.02 -3.69
CA LYS A 13 6.24 0.83 -3.85
C LYS A 13 5.82 -0.46 -3.13
N PRO A 14 4.82 -0.41 -2.22
CA PRO A 14 4.29 -1.61 -1.60
C PRO A 14 3.62 -2.49 -2.67
N PRO A 15 3.74 -3.83 -2.55
CA PRO A 15 3.09 -4.78 -3.46
C PRO A 15 1.57 -4.68 -3.35
N ILE A 16 0.85 -5.16 -4.37
CA ILE A 16 -0.61 -5.05 -4.41
C ILE A 16 -1.28 -5.83 -3.26
N GLU A 17 -0.72 -6.97 -2.88
CA GLU A 17 -1.21 -7.80 -1.77
C GLU A 17 -1.29 -7.01 -0.47
N ILE A 18 -0.26 -6.24 -0.15
CA ILE A 18 -0.24 -5.39 1.04
C ILE A 18 -1.31 -4.29 0.95
N ARG A 19 -1.53 -3.69 -0.22
CA ARG A 19 -2.60 -2.69 -0.40
C ARG A 19 -3.98 -3.32 -0.21
N LEU A 20 -4.17 -4.52 -0.72
CA LEU A 20 -5.41 -5.29 -0.57
C LEU A 20 -5.67 -5.67 0.88
N GLN A 21 -4.65 -6.15 1.59
CA GLN A 21 -4.74 -6.43 3.03
C GLN A 21 -5.13 -5.18 3.81
N VAL A 22 -4.53 -4.03 3.50
CA VAL A 22 -4.89 -2.74 4.12
C VAL A 22 -6.35 -2.39 3.88
N LEU A 23 -6.84 -2.53 2.64
CA LEU A 23 -8.26 -2.26 2.33
C LEU A 23 -9.21 -3.25 3.03
N GLY A 24 -8.87 -4.54 3.05
CA GLY A 24 -9.63 -5.55 3.78
C GLY A 24 -9.67 -5.28 5.29
N ALA A 25 -8.55 -4.82 5.86
CA ALA A 25 -8.46 -4.44 7.26
C ALA A 25 -9.39 -3.27 7.61
N ILE A 26 -9.60 -2.31 6.70
CA ILE A 26 -10.61 -1.25 6.91
C ILE A 26 -11.99 -1.89 7.10
N ASN A 27 -12.33 -2.90 6.31
CA ASN A 27 -13.62 -3.58 6.39
C ASN A 27 -13.77 -4.43 7.67
N ALA A 28 -12.68 -5.02 8.16
CA ALA A 28 -12.70 -5.85 9.37
C ALA A 28 -12.67 -5.05 10.69
N VAL A 29 -12.16 -3.81 10.66
CA VAL A 29 -12.03 -2.99 11.87
C VAL A 29 -13.35 -2.30 12.22
N GLU A 30 -13.69 -2.35 13.50
CA GLU A 30 -14.82 -1.61 14.07
C GLU A 30 -14.59 -0.10 14.02
N GLY A 31 -15.66 0.65 13.77
CA GLY A 31 -15.66 2.10 13.82
C GLY A 31 -16.97 2.63 13.24
N ARG A 32 -17.47 3.74 13.80
CA ARG A 32 -18.75 4.33 13.38
C ARG A 32 -18.62 4.99 12.01
N THR A 33 -17.42 5.50 11.69
CA THR A 33 -17.16 6.14 10.41
C THR A 33 -15.98 5.50 9.67
N ILE A 34 -15.97 5.65 8.35
CA ILE A 34 -14.85 5.22 7.51
C ILE A 34 -13.54 5.89 7.97
N ARG A 35 -13.59 7.16 8.37
CA ARG A 35 -12.40 7.92 8.82
C ARG A 35 -11.79 7.33 10.09
N GLU A 36 -12.62 6.94 11.05
CA GLU A 36 -12.17 6.27 12.27
C GLU A 36 -11.50 4.92 11.95
N ARG A 37 -12.14 4.13 11.08
CA ARG A 37 -11.61 2.82 10.66
C ARG A 37 -10.26 2.98 9.97
N VAL A 38 -10.14 3.94 9.05
CA VAL A 38 -8.87 4.25 8.38
C VAL A 38 -7.79 4.69 9.36
N LYS A 39 -8.13 5.50 10.37
CA LYS A 39 -7.19 5.93 11.41
C LYS A 39 -6.70 4.73 12.23
N ARG A 40 -7.60 3.87 12.71
CA ARG A 40 -7.26 2.63 13.44
C ARG A 40 -6.38 1.69 12.59
N VAL A 41 -6.69 1.55 11.31
CA VAL A 41 -5.88 0.72 10.39
C VAL A 41 -4.47 1.31 10.20
N SER A 42 -4.32 2.64 10.19
CA SER A 42 -3.01 3.29 10.06
C SER A 42 -2.07 3.05 11.24
N GLU A 43 -2.60 2.65 12.39
CA GLU A 43 -1.82 2.30 13.58
C GLU A 43 -1.25 0.86 13.51
N ARG A 44 -1.74 0.04 12.56
CA ARG A 44 -1.32 -1.35 12.37
C ARG A 44 -0.07 -1.45 11.48
N VAL A 45 0.64 -2.56 11.65
CA VAL A 45 1.77 -2.96 10.81
C VAL A 45 1.32 -4.09 9.88
N PHE A 46 1.69 -4.01 8.62
CA PHE A 46 1.40 -5.03 7.61
C PHE A 46 2.68 -5.73 7.23
N THR A 47 2.73 -7.05 7.37
CA THR A 47 3.90 -7.84 7.02
C THR A 47 3.65 -8.56 5.70
N ASP A 48 4.57 -8.40 4.77
CA ASP A 48 4.58 -9.17 3.53
C ASP A 48 5.15 -10.57 3.80
N PHE A 49 4.37 -11.60 3.51
CA PHE A 49 4.77 -12.99 3.72
C PHE A 49 5.95 -13.41 2.85
N ASN A 50 6.03 -12.88 1.62
CA ASN A 50 7.06 -13.26 0.66
C ASN A 50 8.41 -12.63 1.01
N THR A 51 8.41 -11.34 1.36
CA THR A 51 9.64 -10.57 1.59
C THR A 51 9.98 -10.39 3.08
N GLN A 52 9.07 -10.76 3.98
CA GLN A 52 9.16 -10.51 5.43
C GLN A 52 9.31 -9.03 5.80
N LEU A 53 8.98 -8.13 4.86
CA LEU A 53 9.05 -6.69 5.08
C LEU A 53 7.81 -6.21 5.83
N GLN A 54 8.05 -5.28 6.76
CA GLN A 54 7.00 -4.63 7.52
C GLN A 54 6.70 -3.26 6.93
N TYR A 55 5.42 -2.99 6.71
CA TYR A 55 4.92 -1.76 6.16
C TYR A 55 4.03 -1.04 7.17
N ARG A 56 4.25 0.27 7.29
CA ARG A 56 3.38 1.19 8.04
C ARG A 56 2.91 2.26 7.07
N PHE A 57 1.62 2.55 7.09
CA PHE A 57 1.02 3.54 6.20
C PHE A 57 0.29 4.59 7.00
N THR A 58 0.43 5.85 6.59
CA THR A 58 -0.34 6.94 7.19
C THR A 58 -1.81 6.86 6.74
N TRP A 59 -2.70 7.37 7.56
CA TRP A 59 -4.14 7.44 7.25
C TRP A 59 -4.44 8.16 5.92
N ARG A 60 -3.61 9.14 5.50
CA ARG A 60 -3.73 9.84 4.20
C ARG A 60 -3.49 8.91 3.01
N THR A 61 -2.46 8.07 3.09
CA THR A 61 -2.14 7.07 2.05
C THR A 61 -3.27 6.05 1.92
N ILE A 62 -3.74 5.53 3.06
CA ILE A 62 -4.84 4.56 3.11
C ILE A 62 -6.13 5.17 2.56
N SER A 63 -6.46 6.41 2.92
CA SER A 63 -7.63 7.13 2.40
C SER A 63 -7.57 7.26 0.87
N THR A 64 -6.39 7.55 0.33
CA THR A 64 -6.18 7.67 -1.11
C THR A 64 -6.43 6.35 -1.82
N TRP A 65 -5.93 5.24 -1.29
CA TRP A 65 -6.18 3.90 -1.84
C TRP A 65 -7.65 3.53 -1.77
N LEU A 66 -8.31 3.80 -0.64
CA LEU A 66 -9.74 3.53 -0.50
C LEU A 66 -10.56 4.31 -1.54
N TYR A 67 -10.26 5.59 -1.76
CA TYR A 67 -10.93 6.39 -2.78
C TYR A 67 -10.72 5.82 -4.18
N ARG A 68 -9.47 5.50 -4.56
CA ARG A 68 -9.14 4.94 -5.88
C ARG A 68 -9.82 3.60 -6.11
N TYR A 69 -9.80 2.73 -5.09
CA TYR A 69 -10.48 1.45 -5.14
C TYR A 69 -11.99 1.60 -5.32
N LYS A 70 -12.64 2.51 -4.59
CA LYS A 70 -14.08 2.78 -4.75
C LYS A 70 -14.42 3.33 -6.13
N LYS A 71 -13.56 4.15 -6.71
CA LYS A 71 -13.83 4.83 -7.99
C LYS A 71 -13.54 3.95 -9.20
N ASN A 72 -12.46 3.18 -9.15
CA ASN A 72 -11.91 2.50 -10.32
C ASN A 72 -11.68 0.99 -10.12
N GLY A 73 -11.98 0.46 -8.92
CA GLY A 73 -11.78 -0.94 -8.60
C GLY A 73 -10.31 -1.35 -8.48
N LEU A 74 -10.09 -2.65 -8.62
CA LEU A 74 -8.79 -3.30 -8.39
C LEU A 74 -7.69 -2.86 -9.36
N THR A 75 -8.06 -2.55 -10.61
CA THR A 75 -7.10 -2.28 -11.71
C THR A 75 -6.21 -1.06 -11.47
N THR A 76 -6.63 -0.13 -10.61
CA THR A 76 -5.85 1.08 -10.28
C THR A 76 -4.93 0.92 -9.06
N MET A 77 -5.02 -0.21 -8.37
CA MET A 77 -4.12 -0.51 -7.25
C MET A 77 -2.81 -1.12 -7.71
N GLU A 78 -2.77 -1.64 -8.95
CA GLU A 78 -1.55 -2.11 -9.58
C GLU A 78 -0.57 -0.98 -9.86
N ASN A 79 0.71 -1.29 -9.78
CA ASN A 79 1.77 -0.36 -10.14
C ASN A 79 1.85 -0.26 -11.66
N LYS A 80 1.02 0.57 -12.27
CA LYS A 80 1.12 0.83 -13.71
C LYS A 80 2.41 1.59 -14.00
N THR A 81 3.25 1.03 -14.89
CA THR A 81 4.36 1.75 -15.49
C THR A 81 3.79 2.92 -16.28
N ARG A 82 4.39 4.11 -16.15
CA ARG A 82 3.99 5.27 -16.94
C ARG A 82 4.10 4.92 -18.42
N ALA A 83 3.10 5.29 -19.21
CA ALA A 83 3.07 5.00 -20.64
C ALA A 83 4.23 5.68 -21.37
N ASP A 84 4.58 6.90 -20.98
CA ASP A 84 5.67 7.68 -21.58
C ASP A 84 7.08 7.28 -21.09
N LYS A 85 7.22 6.12 -20.44
CA LYS A 85 8.53 5.66 -19.99
C LYS A 85 9.36 5.31 -21.23
N HIS A 86 10.35 6.15 -21.53
CA HIS A 86 11.24 6.13 -22.70
C HIS A 86 10.75 6.88 -23.95
N GLU A 87 9.67 7.65 -23.87
CA GLU A 87 9.24 8.52 -24.97
C GLU A 87 9.73 9.96 -24.80
N HIS A 88 10.26 10.54 -25.88
CA HIS A 88 10.59 11.97 -25.92
C HIS A 88 9.31 12.79 -26.06
N ARG A 89 9.08 13.72 -25.12
CA ARG A 89 7.98 14.69 -25.24
C ARG A 89 8.32 15.69 -26.34
N LYS A 90 7.37 16.00 -27.21
CA LYS A 90 7.48 17.18 -28.07
C LYS A 90 7.52 18.42 -27.16
N VAL A 91 8.57 19.22 -27.31
CA VAL A 91 8.72 20.56 -26.72
C VAL A 91 8.14 21.56 -27.71
#